data_AF-A0AAV2LCD4-F1
#
_entry.id   AF-A0AAV2LCD4-F1
#
_cell.length_a   1.000
_cell.length_b   1.000
_cell.length_c   1.000
_cell.angle_alpha   90.00
_cell.angle_beta   90.00
_cell.angle_gamma   90.00
#
_symmetry.space_group_name_H-M   'P 1'
#
loop_
_entity.id
_entity.type
_entity.pdbx_description
1 polymer ?
#
loop_
_entity_poly.entity_id
_entity_poly.type
_entity_poly.pdbx_seq_one_letter_code
_entity_poly.pdbx_strand_id
1 'polypeptide(L)'
;MPEHEEIKALLSGSSELASLLSRNVSYEGPALRKQISKAQQLQQELSRREIECQNSAADLRERYYAACKQYGITGENVARELQGLVKDLPAVLDEVGGDAAKLEKQIQLYAAFTNFVCEW
;
A
#
# COMPACT_ATOMS: atom_id res chain seq x y z
N MET A 1 -14.00 -58.85 -53.86
CA MET A 1 -15.24 -58.96 -53.07
C MET A 1 -15.32 -57.74 -52.17
N PRO A 2 -16.11 -56.71 -52.54
CA PRO A 2 -16.14 -55.39 -51.88
C PRO A 2 -16.54 -55.47 -50.39
N GLU A 3 -17.36 -56.44 -50.02
CA GLU A 3 -17.82 -56.64 -48.63
C GLU A 3 -16.68 -56.93 -47.63
N HIS A 4 -15.61 -57.60 -48.07
CA HIS A 4 -14.47 -57.89 -47.19
C HIS A 4 -13.62 -56.64 -46.90
N GLU A 5 -13.63 -55.68 -47.81
CA GLU A 5 -12.89 -54.41 -47.68
C GLU A 5 -13.63 -53.44 -46.76
N GLU A 6 -14.96 -53.39 -46.85
CA GLU A 6 -15.83 -52.67 -45.91
C GLU A 6 -15.73 -53.23 -44.48
N ILE A 7 -15.75 -54.56 -44.30
CA ILE A 7 -15.58 -55.18 -42.98
C ILE A 7 -14.21 -54.81 -42.38
N LYS A 8 -13.14 -54.79 -43.19
CA LYS A 8 -11.81 -54.36 -42.74
C LYS A 8 -11.77 -52.88 -42.34
N ALA A 9 -12.41 -52.00 -43.12
CA ALA A 9 -12.49 -50.58 -42.81
C ALA A 9 -13.26 -50.32 -41.49
N LEU A 10 -14.37 -51.05 -41.28
CA LEU A 10 -15.16 -51.00 -40.05
C LEU A 10 -14.36 -51.48 -38.82
N LEU A 11 -13.60 -52.57 -38.96
CA LEU A 11 -12.72 -53.09 -37.91
C LEU A 11 -11.55 -52.14 -37.61
N SER A 12 -10.94 -51.51 -38.62
CA SER A 12 -9.90 -50.48 -38.42
C SER A 12 -10.45 -49.27 -37.67
N GLY A 13 -11.59 -48.73 -38.11
CA GLY A 13 -12.21 -47.56 -37.48
C GLY A 13 -12.61 -47.80 -36.03
N SER A 14 -13.13 -48.99 -35.70
CA SER A 14 -13.45 -49.36 -34.31
C SER A 14 -12.20 -49.51 -33.44
N SER A 15 -11.10 -50.05 -33.98
CA SER A 15 -9.82 -50.17 -33.27
C SER A 15 -9.20 -48.81 -32.96
N GLU A 16 -9.21 -47.89 -33.93
CA GLU A 16 -8.72 -46.52 -33.78
C GLU A 16 -9.52 -45.74 -32.73
N LEU A 17 -10.86 -45.85 -32.76
CA LEU A 17 -11.74 -45.24 -31.77
C LEU A 17 -11.51 -45.79 -30.36
N ALA A 18 -11.35 -47.11 -30.22
CA ALA A 18 -11.04 -47.73 -28.93
C ALA A 18 -9.69 -47.27 -28.37
N SER A 19 -8.67 -47.14 -29.24
CA SER A 19 -7.35 -46.62 -28.86
C SER A 19 -7.42 -45.15 -28.39
N LEU A 20 -8.14 -44.30 -29.14
CA LEU A 20 -8.37 -42.91 -28.77
C LEU A 20 -9.14 -42.78 -27.45
N LEU A 21 -10.17 -43.60 -27.24
CA LEU A 21 -10.93 -43.61 -25.99
C LEU A 21 -10.04 -44.03 -24.82
N SER A 22 -9.24 -45.07 -24.99
CA SER A 22 -8.30 -45.52 -23.97
C SER A 22 -7.31 -44.41 -23.60
N ARG A 23 -6.75 -43.69 -24.59
CA ARG A 23 -5.86 -42.55 -24.33
C ARG A 23 -6.54 -41.42 -23.57
N ASN A 24 -7.77 -41.08 -23.96
CA ASN A 24 -8.56 -40.02 -23.32
C ASN A 24 -8.86 -40.33 -21.85
N VAL A 25 -9.30 -41.56 -21.58
CA VAL A 25 -9.68 -41.99 -20.22
C VAL A 25 -8.43 -42.17 -19.34
N SER A 26 -7.37 -42.75 -19.88
CA SER A 26 -6.17 -43.12 -19.11
C SER A 26 -5.19 -41.97 -18.89
N TYR A 27 -5.14 -40.98 -19.79
CA TYR A 27 -4.11 -39.93 -19.72
C TYR A 27 -4.67 -38.51 -19.82
N GLU A 28 -5.46 -38.20 -20.85
CA GLU A 28 -5.89 -36.82 -21.10
C GLU A 28 -6.83 -36.30 -20.02
N GLY A 29 -7.87 -37.07 -19.66
CA GLY A 29 -8.79 -36.74 -18.57
C GLY A 29 -8.07 -36.53 -17.23
N PRO A 30 -7.21 -37.47 -16.78
CA PRO A 30 -6.38 -37.28 -15.59
C PRO A 30 -5.45 -36.04 -15.65
N ALA A 31 -4.80 -35.79 -16.79
CA ALA A 31 -3.91 -34.64 -16.96
C ALA A 31 -4.67 -33.32 -16.85
N LEU A 32 -5.84 -33.22 -17.50
CA LEU A 32 -6.73 -32.06 -17.41
C LEU A 32 -7.21 -31.83 -15.97
N ARG A 33 -7.64 -32.89 -15.26
CA ARG A 33 -8.03 -32.77 -13.84
C ARG A 33 -6.88 -32.23 -12.97
N LYS A 34 -5.64 -32.69 -13.22
CA LYS A 34 -4.46 -32.19 -12.51
C LYS A 34 -4.20 -30.71 -12.82
N GLN A 35 -4.37 -30.28 -14.07
CA GLN A 35 -4.25 -28.87 -14.45
C GLN A 35 -5.33 -28.01 -13.80
N ILE A 36 -6.58 -28.47 -13.76
CA ILE A 36 -7.69 -27.79 -13.07
C ILE A 36 -7.37 -27.60 -11.59
N SER A 37 -6.92 -28.67 -10.92
CA SER A 37 -6.55 -28.58 -9.49
C SER A 37 -5.44 -27.57 -9.23
N LYS A 38 -4.40 -27.53 -10.08
CA LYS A 38 -3.34 -26.52 -10.00
C LYS A 38 -3.88 -25.10 -10.21
N ALA A 39 -4.74 -24.91 -11.21
CA ALA A 39 -5.34 -23.62 -11.50
C ALA A 39 -6.22 -23.13 -10.33
N GLN A 40 -7.01 -24.01 -9.72
CA GLN A 40 -7.82 -23.71 -8.54
C GLN A 40 -6.95 -23.32 -7.33
N GLN A 41 -5.87 -24.06 -7.09
CA GLN A 41 -4.94 -23.73 -6.01
C GLN A 41 -4.28 -22.35 -6.23
N LEU A 42 -3.82 -22.09 -7.46
CA LEU A 42 -3.24 -20.80 -7.82
C LEU A 42 -4.27 -19.67 -7.69
N GLN A 43 -5.51 -19.89 -8.12
CA GLN A 43 -6.58 -18.92 -7.98
C GLN A 43 -6.82 -18.56 -6.52
N GLN A 44 -6.88 -19.55 -5.63
CA GLN A 44 -7.08 -19.32 -4.20
C GLN A 44 -5.91 -18.51 -3.60
N GLU A 45 -4.68 -18.82 -3.97
CA GLU A 45 -3.50 -18.05 -3.53
C GLU A 45 -3.56 -16.60 -4.01
N LEU A 46 -3.89 -16.38 -5.28
CA LEU A 46 -3.99 -15.04 -5.85
C LEU A 46 -5.11 -14.23 -5.22
N SER A 47 -6.28 -14.82 -4.99
CA SER A 47 -7.38 -14.15 -4.27
C SER A 47 -6.98 -13.77 -2.84
N ARG A 48 -6.22 -14.63 -2.14
CA ARG A 48 -5.69 -14.27 -0.82
C ARG A 48 -4.72 -13.09 -0.90
N ARG A 49 -3.76 -13.15 -1.84
CA ARG A 49 -2.77 -12.07 -2.06
C ARG A 49 -3.42 -10.75 -2.46
N GLU A 50 -4.50 -10.80 -3.24
CA GLU A 50 -5.27 -9.61 -3.62
C GLU A 50 -5.83 -8.91 -2.38
N ILE A 51 -6.49 -9.66 -1.49
CA ILE A 51 -7.04 -9.13 -0.23
C ILE A 51 -5.92 -8.57 0.65
N GLU A 52 -4.80 -9.29 0.80
CA GLU A 52 -3.64 -8.82 1.56
C GLU A 52 -3.09 -7.49 1.00
N CYS A 53 -2.99 -7.37 -0.33
CA CYS A 53 -2.55 -6.15 -1.00
C CYS A 53 -3.52 -4.99 -0.79
N GLN A 54 -4.83 -5.23 -0.92
CA GLN A 54 -5.87 -4.22 -0.67
C GLN A 54 -5.84 -3.73 0.77
N ASN A 55 -5.72 -4.64 1.74
CA ASN A 55 -5.61 -4.30 3.16
C ASN A 55 -4.34 -3.51 3.45
N SER A 56 -3.20 -3.90 2.87
CA SER A 56 -1.95 -3.17 3.03
C SER A 56 -2.02 -1.76 2.44
N ALA A 57 -2.64 -1.59 1.27
CA ALA A 57 -2.85 -0.29 0.66
C ALA A 57 -3.77 0.60 1.51
N ALA A 58 -4.84 0.03 2.07
CA ALA A 58 -5.74 0.73 2.97
C ALA A 58 -5.04 1.19 4.27
N ASP A 59 -4.25 0.30 4.90
CA ASP A 59 -3.48 0.61 6.11
C ASP A 59 -2.42 1.70 5.86
N LEU A 60 -1.68 1.62 4.74
CA LEU A 60 -0.73 2.67 4.36
C LEU A 60 -1.42 4.03 4.16
N ARG A 61 -2.59 4.03 3.50
CA ARG A 61 -3.39 5.23 3.29
C ARG A 61 -3.87 5.82 4.62
N GLU A 62 -4.36 4.98 5.52
CA GLU A 62 -4.81 5.40 6.85
C GLU A 62 -3.66 6.01 7.66
N ARG A 63 -2.49 5.35 7.70
CA ARG A 63 -1.30 5.85 8.39
C ARG A 63 -0.83 7.19 7.84
N TYR A 64 -0.85 7.35 6.52
CA TYR A 64 -0.52 8.62 5.87
C TYR A 64 -1.43 9.76 6.34
N TYR A 65 -2.75 9.55 6.30
CA TYR A 65 -3.69 10.59 6.73
C TYR A 65 -3.69 10.79 8.25
N ALA A 66 -3.43 9.76 9.05
CA ALA A 66 -3.24 9.89 10.48
C ALA A 66 -2.04 10.79 10.80
N ALA A 67 -0.91 10.59 10.10
CA ALA A 67 0.26 11.45 10.22
C ALA A 67 -0.05 12.89 9.79
N CYS A 68 -0.74 13.10 8.66
CA CYS A 68 -1.16 14.43 8.21
C CYS A 68 -2.01 15.15 9.27
N LYS A 69 -2.97 14.44 9.89
CA LYS A 69 -3.79 14.99 10.97
C LYS A 69 -2.98 15.42 12.20
N GLN A 70 -1.91 14.68 12.55
CA GLN A 70 -1.05 15.06 13.68
C GLN A 70 -0.36 16.42 13.47
N TYR A 71 -0.04 16.77 12.22
CA TYR A 71 0.50 18.08 11.86
C TYR A 71 -0.60 19.13 11.59
N GLY A 72 -1.88 18.76 11.67
CA GLY A 72 -3.00 19.66 11.36
C GLY A 72 -3.14 19.99 9.87
N ILE A 73 -2.65 19.12 8.98
CA ILE A 73 -2.67 19.32 7.52
C ILE A 73 -3.63 18.33 6.84
N THR A 74 -4.12 18.66 5.64
CA THR A 74 -5.01 17.80 4.85
C THR A 74 -4.24 16.73 4.07
N GLY A 75 -2.98 17.00 3.73
CA GLY A 75 -2.11 16.07 3.01
C GLY A 75 -2.26 16.14 1.48
N GLU A 76 -2.82 17.21 0.95
CA GLU A 76 -2.93 17.47 -0.50
C GLU A 76 -1.59 17.95 -1.09
N ASN A 77 -0.87 18.80 -0.35
CA ASN A 77 0.47 19.24 -0.70
C ASN A 77 1.28 19.47 0.58
N VAL A 78 1.74 18.36 1.16
CA VAL A 78 2.44 18.33 2.45
C VAL A 78 3.55 19.38 2.54
N ALA A 79 4.37 19.53 1.49
CA ALA A 79 5.46 20.50 1.50
C ALA A 79 4.95 21.95 1.65
N ARG A 80 3.93 22.34 0.88
CA ARG A 80 3.33 23.67 0.96
C ARG A 80 2.59 23.89 2.27
N GLU A 81 1.84 22.89 2.73
CA GLU A 81 1.07 22.98 3.97
C GLU A 81 1.99 23.15 5.19
N LEU A 82 3.07 22.36 5.27
CA LEU A 82 4.07 22.50 6.34
C LEU A 82 4.78 23.86 6.31
N GLN A 83 5.14 24.37 5.13
CA GLN A 83 5.69 25.72 5.01
C GLN A 83 4.68 26.79 5.45
N GLY A 84 3.40 26.60 5.15
CA GLY A 84 2.32 27.48 5.56
C GLY A 84 2.17 27.59 7.08
N LEU A 85 2.36 26.48 7.81
CA LEU A 85 2.27 26.46 9.28
C LEU A 85 3.32 27.35 9.98
N VAL A 86 4.51 27.49 9.38
CA VAL A 86 5.63 28.24 9.98
C VAL A 86 5.82 29.62 9.38
N LYS A 87 5.02 30.01 8.37
CA LYS A 87 5.26 31.23 7.58
C LYS A 87 5.23 32.51 8.42
N ASP A 88 4.36 32.57 9.42
CA ASP A 88 4.14 33.77 10.25
C ASP A 88 5.03 33.78 11.49
N LEU A 89 5.67 32.64 11.82
CA LEU A 89 6.48 32.48 13.01
C LEU A 89 7.66 33.46 13.08
N PRO A 90 8.43 33.73 12.00
CA PRO A 90 9.51 34.71 12.04
C PRO A 90 9.02 36.11 12.41
N ALA A 91 7.89 36.55 11.82
CA ALA A 91 7.33 37.86 12.10
C ALA A 91 6.87 37.98 13.56
N VAL A 92 6.21 36.94 14.10
CA VAL A 92 5.80 36.91 15.51
C VAL A 92 7.01 36.93 16.44
N LEU A 93 8.07 36.18 16.12
CA LEU A 93 9.30 36.17 16.92
C LEU A 93 10.03 37.51 16.87
N ASP A 94 10.05 38.19 15.72
CA ASP A 94 10.62 39.52 15.58
C ASP A 94 9.85 40.56 16.40
N GLU A 95 8.52 40.50 16.38
CA GLU A 95 7.65 41.37 17.19
C GLU A 95 7.89 41.15 18.69
N VAL A 96 7.82 39.89 19.14
CA VAL A 96 8.04 39.51 20.55
C VAL A 96 9.45 39.89 20.99
N GLY A 97 10.46 39.67 20.15
CA GLY A 97 11.84 40.06 20.43
C GLY A 97 12.00 41.57 20.55
N GLY A 98 11.35 42.32 19.67
CA GLY A 98 11.31 43.79 19.72
C GLY A 98 10.63 44.31 20.99
N ASP A 99 9.53 43.69 21.41
CA ASP A 99 8.83 44.03 22.65
C ASP A 99 9.63 43.67 23.90
N ALA A 100 10.28 42.51 23.92
CA ALA A 100 11.17 42.10 24.99
C ALA A 100 12.36 43.06 25.14
N ALA A 101 12.95 43.52 24.03
CA ALA A 101 14.05 44.48 24.05
C ALA A 101 13.67 45.83 24.69
N LYS A 102 12.39 46.24 24.64
CA LYS A 102 11.93 47.47 25.29
C LYS A 102 12.03 47.40 26.82
N LEU A 103 12.01 46.20 27.40
CA LEU A 103 12.06 45.97 28.86
C LEU A 103 13.48 46.08 29.43
N GLU A 104 14.51 46.07 28.58
CA GLU A 104 15.93 46.13 28.93
C GLU A 104 16.23 47.27 29.92
N LYS A 105 15.70 48.47 29.67
CA LYS A 105 15.95 49.65 30.51
C LYS A 105 15.34 49.50 31.91
N GLN A 106 14.14 48.95 32.01
CA GLN A 106 13.44 48.72 33.27
C GLN A 106 14.16 47.64 34.08
N ILE A 107 14.65 46.59 33.42
CA ILE A 107 15.47 45.55 34.03
C ILE A 107 16.77 46.15 34.58
N GLN A 108 17.49 46.95 33.78
CA GLN A 108 18.73 47.60 34.22
C GLN A 108 18.49 48.56 35.39
N LEU A 109 17.41 49.34 35.36
CA LEU A 109 17.02 50.23 36.45
C LEU A 109 16.77 49.44 37.74
N TYR A 110 15.98 48.37 37.65
CA TYR A 110 15.64 47.56 38.81
C TYR A 110 16.87 46.83 39.35
N ALA A 111 17.74 46.30 38.49
CA ALA A 111 19.00 45.66 38.86
C ALA A 111 19.95 46.63 39.58
N ALA A 112 20.10 47.86 39.06
CA ALA A 112 20.91 48.89 39.70
C ALA A 112 20.34 49.28 41.07
N PHE A 113 19.02 49.40 41.17
CA PHE A 113 18.34 49.68 42.43
C PHE A 113 18.53 48.55 43.45
N THR A 114 18.36 47.29 43.06
CA THR A 114 18.55 46.14 43.95
C THR A 114 20.00 46.02 44.40
N ASN A 115 20.98 46.26 43.53
CA ASN A 115 22.39 46.26 43.95
C ASN A 115 22.65 47.38 44.96
N PHE A 116 22.13 48.59 44.74
CA PHE A 116 22.28 49.69 45.70
C PHE A 116 21.67 49.39 47.09
N VAL A 117 20.55 48.68 47.14
CA VAL A 117 19.83 48.40 48.40
C VAL A 117 20.33 47.13 49.09
N CYS A 118 20.70 46.09 48.33
CA CYS A 118 21.04 44.77 48.85
C CYS A 118 22.55 44.50 48.94
N GLU A 119 23.41 45.23 48.23
CA GLU A 119 24.86 45.20 48.46
C GLU A 119 25.23 46.25 49.51
N TRP A 120 25.25 45.82 50.78
CA TRP A 120 25.87 46.50 51.92
C TRP A 120 26.73 45.51 52.71
#